data_AF-A0A950RJ56-F1
#
_entry.id   AF-A0A950RJ56-F1
#
_cell.length_a   1.000
_cell.length_b   1.000
_cell.length_c   1.000
_cell.angle_alpha   90.00
_cell.angle_beta   90.00
_cell.angle_gamma   90.00
#
_symmetry.space_group_name_H-M   'P 1'
#
loop_
_entity.id
_entity.type
_entity.pdbx_description
1 polymer ?
#
loop_
_entity_poly.entity_id
_entity_poly.type
_entity_poly.pdbx_seq_one_letter_code
_entity_poly.pdbx_strand_id
1 'polypeptide(L)'
;MSYRSTSASFLMGMSLCLGLVGASPAEEVKKSGPPSLNDLSLDIAALETLYYLRATPAQKEKLRDLAEETADRSGVRQAAKASDKFRHTMADLRLALLKEEDKRVEELAKQLEDLRKAENPELDDGVEITDEARERASEALRLLTPGQVAGYVGAYAESIPDPLEQLLEALDKVRDLKPDEWKDLRDILSDEVGWLVAGLDEEQASKVGDQVVQLLIMARALKEEDFQKQRPDLEKKARKIVGQVGPTDVLRHFLERSLAELLSNPRLQTVLDAQN
;
A
#
# COMPACT_ATOMS: atom_id res chain seq x y z
N MET A 1 -0.29 -9.16 -10.96
CA MET A 1 -1.11 -7.93 -10.97
C MET A 1 -0.20 -6.82 -10.45
N SER A 2 0.53 -6.13 -11.33
CA SER A 2 1.54 -5.14 -10.91
C SER A 2 0.84 -3.85 -10.50
N TYR A 3 0.79 -3.57 -9.20
CA TYR A 3 0.68 -2.19 -8.74
C TYR A 3 1.96 -1.47 -9.21
N ARG A 4 1.86 -0.68 -10.28
CA ARG A 4 2.90 0.28 -10.62
C ARG A 4 2.78 1.42 -9.60
N SER A 5 3.49 1.28 -8.48
CA SER A 5 3.77 2.41 -7.59
C SER A 5 4.58 3.43 -8.38
N THR A 6 3.94 4.53 -8.78
CA THR A 6 4.61 5.65 -9.44
C THR A 6 5.33 6.52 -8.41
N SER A 7 6.43 6.02 -7.86
CA SER A 7 7.33 6.81 -7.02
C SER A 7 8.25 7.65 -7.92
N ALA A 8 7.79 8.86 -8.28
CA ALA A 8 8.61 9.85 -8.96
C ALA A 8 9.60 10.49 -7.97
N SER A 9 10.89 10.13 -8.05
CA SER A 9 11.95 10.73 -7.24
C SER A 9 12.11 12.22 -7.57
N PHE A 10 11.75 13.09 -6.62
CA PHE A 10 11.90 14.54 -6.71
C PHE A 10 13.20 14.99 -5.99
N LEU A 11 14.12 15.60 -6.74
CA LEU A 11 15.36 16.20 -6.21
C LEU A 11 15.04 17.50 -5.45
N MET A 12 15.19 17.49 -4.13
CA MET A 12 14.88 18.63 -3.26
C MET A 12 16.12 19.54 -3.08
N GLY A 13 16.05 20.74 -3.67
CA GLY A 13 16.98 21.84 -3.41
C GLY A 13 16.58 22.58 -2.13
N MET A 14 17.48 22.62 -1.15
CA MET A 14 17.25 23.21 0.17
C MET A 14 17.39 24.75 0.09
N SER A 15 16.27 25.47 0.18
CA SER A 15 16.23 26.94 0.27
C SER A 15 15.83 27.35 1.69
N LEU A 16 16.72 28.07 2.37
CA LEU A 16 16.57 28.53 3.75
C LEU A 16 15.76 29.84 3.77
N CYS A 17 14.46 29.78 4.05
CA CYS A 17 13.61 30.95 4.25
C CYS A 17 13.26 31.13 5.73
N LEU A 18 13.84 32.15 6.38
CA LEU A 18 13.33 32.72 7.62
C LEU A 18 12.07 33.55 7.31
N GLY A 19 10.92 33.17 7.85
CA GLY A 19 9.64 33.84 7.62
C GLY A 19 8.75 33.88 8.87
N LEU A 20 8.17 35.05 9.10
CA LEU A 20 7.37 35.48 10.24
C LEU A 20 6.07 34.67 10.44
N VAL A 21 5.74 34.40 11.71
CA VAL A 21 4.46 33.80 12.14
C VAL A 21 3.33 34.82 11.94
N GLY A 22 2.69 34.77 10.78
CA GLY A 22 1.42 35.45 10.51
C GLY A 22 0.26 34.52 10.85
N ALA A 23 -0.68 34.97 11.68
CA ALA A 23 -1.93 34.26 11.92
C ALA A 23 -2.72 34.16 10.61
N SER A 24 -2.79 32.97 10.04
CA SER A 24 -3.61 32.70 8.84
C SER A 24 -5.09 32.90 9.20
N PRO A 25 -5.83 33.72 8.43
CA PRO A 25 -7.27 33.89 8.63
C PRO A 25 -7.98 32.56 8.44
N ALA A 26 -8.95 32.26 9.32
CA ALA A 26 -9.80 31.08 9.25
C ALA A 26 -10.51 31.04 7.88
N GLU A 27 -10.10 30.10 7.04
CA GLU A 27 -10.64 29.91 5.70
C GLU A 27 -12.08 29.40 5.82
N GLU A 28 -13.05 30.17 5.29
CA GLU A 28 -14.45 29.77 5.27
C GLU A 28 -14.62 28.44 4.53
N VAL A 29 -15.19 27.44 5.24
CA VAL A 29 -15.49 26.11 4.70
C VAL A 29 -16.50 26.24 3.57
N LYS A 30 -16.01 26.38 2.33
CA LYS A 30 -16.85 26.29 1.13
C LYS A 30 -17.60 24.96 1.16
N LYS A 31 -18.93 25.01 0.99
CA LYS A 31 -19.76 23.81 0.79
C LYS A 31 -19.08 22.91 -0.24
N SER A 32 -18.60 21.75 0.20
CA SER A 32 -17.85 20.83 -0.64
C SER A 32 -18.74 20.37 -1.79
N GLY A 33 -18.27 20.53 -3.02
CA GLY A 33 -18.89 19.90 -4.19
C GLY A 33 -18.89 18.38 -4.08
N PRO A 34 -19.36 17.67 -5.12
CA PRO A 34 -19.21 16.22 -5.18
C PRO A 34 -17.72 15.83 -5.03
N PRO A 35 -17.39 14.69 -4.38
CA PRO A 35 -16.02 14.24 -4.21
C PRO A 35 -15.27 14.15 -5.54
N SER A 36 -13.97 14.49 -5.53
CA SER A 36 -13.10 14.27 -6.69
C SER A 36 -12.90 12.77 -6.96
N LEU A 37 -12.30 12.42 -8.10
CA LEU A 37 -11.98 11.01 -8.39
C LEU A 37 -10.96 10.44 -7.39
N ASN A 38 -9.97 11.24 -7.00
CA ASN A 38 -9.02 10.82 -5.97
C ASN A 38 -9.72 10.61 -4.62
N ASP A 39 -10.61 11.53 -4.23
CA ASP A 39 -11.40 11.37 -2.99
C ASP A 39 -12.23 10.09 -3.03
N LEU A 40 -12.87 9.78 -4.17
CA LEU A 40 -13.62 8.53 -4.33
C LEU A 40 -12.71 7.30 -4.20
N SER A 41 -11.51 7.33 -4.78
CA SER A 41 -10.58 6.20 -4.72
C SER A 41 -10.13 5.92 -3.28
N LEU A 42 -9.74 6.99 -2.58
CA LEU A 42 -9.33 6.96 -1.18
C LEU A 42 -10.48 6.53 -0.25
N ASP A 43 -11.70 7.05 -0.47
CA ASP A 43 -12.90 6.63 0.25
C ASP A 43 -13.15 5.11 0.06
N ILE A 44 -13.06 4.59 -1.17
CA ILE A 44 -13.25 3.16 -1.48
C ILE A 44 -12.17 2.31 -0.80
N ALA A 45 -10.90 2.69 -0.89
CA ALA A 45 -9.80 1.93 -0.26
C ALA A 45 -9.98 1.79 1.26
N ALA A 46 -10.39 2.88 1.93
CA ALA A 46 -10.72 2.85 3.36
C ALA A 46 -11.94 1.96 3.63
N LEU A 47 -13.01 2.11 2.86
CA LEU A 47 -14.24 1.34 3.00
C LEU A 47 -14.04 -0.16 2.77
N GLU A 48 -13.30 -0.57 1.73
CA GLU A 48 -12.98 -1.96 1.46
C GLU A 48 -12.21 -2.59 2.62
N THR A 49 -11.21 -1.87 3.15
CA THR A 49 -10.45 -2.34 4.31
C THR A 49 -11.36 -2.57 5.52
N LEU A 50 -12.21 -1.59 5.85
CA LEU A 50 -13.18 -1.71 6.96
C LEU A 50 -14.20 -2.84 6.73
N TYR A 51 -14.65 -3.02 5.49
CA TYR A 51 -15.61 -4.05 5.09
C TYR A 51 -15.02 -5.46 5.24
N TYR A 52 -13.81 -5.70 4.73
CA TYR A 52 -13.15 -7.01 4.87
C TYR A 52 -12.71 -7.31 6.31
N LEU A 53 -12.33 -6.30 7.08
CA LEU A 53 -12.09 -6.43 8.52
C LEU A 53 -13.37 -6.69 9.32
N ARG A 54 -14.56 -6.41 8.75
CA ARG A 54 -15.84 -6.41 9.45
C ARG A 54 -15.76 -5.60 10.74
N ALA A 55 -15.21 -4.39 10.66
CA ALA A 55 -14.98 -3.55 11.83
C ALA A 55 -16.30 -3.25 12.55
N THR A 56 -16.35 -3.50 13.85
CA THR A 56 -17.51 -3.21 14.71
C THR A 56 -17.64 -1.70 14.95
N PRO A 57 -18.82 -1.18 15.35
CA PRO A 57 -18.99 0.24 15.67
C PRO A 57 -17.96 0.77 16.68
N ALA A 58 -17.68 0.00 17.74
CA ALA A 58 -16.68 0.39 18.75
C ALA A 58 -15.25 0.44 18.18
N GLN A 59 -14.90 -0.48 17.27
CA GLN A 59 -13.61 -0.44 16.58
C GLN A 59 -13.54 0.74 15.61
N LYS A 60 -14.61 1.03 14.87
CA LYS A 60 -14.71 2.18 13.96
C LYS A 60 -14.53 3.51 14.71
N GLU A 61 -15.09 3.64 15.91
CA GLU A 61 -14.89 4.83 16.76
C GLU A 61 -13.43 4.97 17.21
N LYS A 62 -12.76 3.87 17.59
CA LYS A 62 -11.33 3.89 17.91
C LYS A 62 -10.44 4.24 16.71
N LEU A 63 -10.76 3.72 15.53
CA LEU A 63 -10.07 4.06 14.29
C LEU A 63 -10.30 5.54 13.91
N ARG A 64 -11.48 6.09 14.21
CA ARG A 64 -11.78 7.52 14.01
C ARG A 64 -10.87 8.39 14.88
N ASP A 65 -10.70 8.03 16.15
CA ASP A 65 -9.79 8.74 17.07
C ASP A 65 -8.35 8.75 16.51
N LEU A 66 -7.86 7.60 16.04
CA LEU A 66 -6.50 7.49 15.47
C LEU A 66 -6.34 8.27 14.16
N ALA A 67 -7.34 8.24 13.27
CA ALA A 67 -7.29 8.88 11.96
C ALA A 67 -7.01 10.39 12.02
N GLU A 68 -7.47 11.07 13.09
CA GLU A 68 -7.21 12.50 13.26
C GLU A 68 -5.70 12.80 13.43
N GLU A 69 -4.99 11.92 14.13
CA GLU A 69 -3.56 12.04 14.43
C GLU A 69 -2.68 11.53 13.28
N THR A 70 -3.12 10.50 12.58
CA THR A 70 -2.27 9.74 11.66
C THR A 70 -2.46 10.06 10.18
N ALA A 71 -3.54 10.76 9.81
CA ALA A 71 -3.84 11.05 8.42
C ALA A 71 -2.70 11.81 7.72
N ASP A 72 -2.37 11.38 6.50
CA ASP A 72 -1.47 12.08 5.61
C ASP A 72 -2.13 13.38 5.13
N ARG A 73 -1.71 14.49 5.73
CA ARG A 73 -2.17 15.84 5.38
C ARG A 73 -1.31 16.46 4.27
N SER A 74 -0.40 15.69 3.69
CA SER A 74 0.50 16.20 2.67
C SER A 74 -0.24 16.38 1.35
N GLY A 75 -0.04 17.58 0.77
CA GLY A 75 -0.15 17.76 -0.68
C GLY A 75 -1.51 18.14 -1.26
N VAL A 76 -1.42 19.01 -2.26
CA VAL A 76 -2.45 19.16 -3.28
C VAL A 76 -2.28 17.99 -4.26
N ARG A 77 -3.29 17.13 -4.36
CA ARG A 77 -3.31 16.01 -5.31
C ARG A 77 -3.50 16.51 -6.74
N GLN A 78 -2.88 15.83 -7.71
CA GLN A 78 -3.08 16.11 -9.12
C GLN A 78 -4.51 15.77 -9.55
N ALA A 79 -5.06 16.54 -10.49
CA ALA A 79 -6.40 16.28 -11.00
C ALA A 79 -6.44 14.94 -11.76
N ALA A 80 -7.20 13.99 -11.22
CA ALA A 80 -7.39 12.69 -11.84
C ALA A 80 -8.15 12.76 -13.18
N LYS A 81 -7.83 11.83 -14.09
CA LYS A 81 -8.48 11.68 -15.39
C LYS A 81 -9.06 10.28 -15.55
N ALA A 82 -10.37 10.22 -15.74
CA ALA A 82 -11.11 8.99 -16.06
C ALA A 82 -12.41 9.34 -16.79
N SER A 83 -13.10 8.34 -17.35
CA SER A 83 -14.42 8.53 -17.94
C SER A 83 -15.51 8.81 -16.88
N ASP A 84 -16.65 9.37 -17.33
CA ASP A 84 -17.84 9.51 -16.48
C ASP A 84 -18.37 8.16 -16.00
N LYS A 85 -18.23 7.11 -16.82
CA LYS A 85 -18.62 5.75 -16.45
C LYS A 85 -17.76 5.24 -15.30
N PHE A 86 -16.44 5.41 -15.37
CA PHE A 86 -15.52 5.05 -14.29
C PHE A 86 -15.89 5.75 -12.99
N ARG A 87 -16.08 7.08 -13.04
CA ARG A 87 -16.53 7.87 -11.90
C ARG A 87 -17.83 7.35 -11.29
N HIS A 88 -18.82 7.05 -12.13
CA HIS A 88 -20.12 6.57 -11.68
C HIS A 88 -19.99 5.20 -11.00
N THR A 89 -19.23 4.27 -11.58
CA THR A 89 -18.96 2.95 -10.97
C THR A 89 -18.24 3.08 -9.62
N MET A 90 -17.29 4.00 -9.46
CA MET A 90 -16.67 4.28 -8.16
C MET A 90 -17.67 4.83 -7.14
N ALA A 91 -18.51 5.80 -7.53
CA ALA A 91 -19.52 6.37 -6.64
C ALA A 91 -20.54 5.32 -6.19
N ASP A 92 -20.96 4.44 -7.11
CA ASP A 92 -21.84 3.31 -6.82
C ASP A 92 -21.17 2.30 -5.88
N LEU A 93 -19.88 1.98 -6.10
CA LEU A 93 -19.14 1.03 -5.26
C LEU A 93 -19.01 1.56 -3.83
N ARG A 94 -18.64 2.84 -3.69
CA ARG A 94 -18.61 3.54 -2.40
C ARG A 94 -19.96 3.44 -1.68
N LEU A 95 -21.07 3.66 -2.39
CA LEU A 95 -22.41 3.59 -1.81
C LEU A 95 -22.78 2.15 -1.39
N ALA A 96 -22.43 1.15 -2.20
CA ALA A 96 -22.66 -0.25 -1.88
C ALA A 96 -21.85 -0.69 -0.66
N LEU A 97 -20.60 -0.25 -0.53
CA LEU A 97 -19.75 -0.49 0.64
C LEU A 97 -20.31 0.17 1.91
N LEU A 98 -20.80 1.42 1.82
CA LEU A 98 -21.44 2.10 2.95
C LEU A 98 -22.71 1.38 3.44
N LYS A 99 -23.43 0.72 2.54
CA LYS A 99 -24.65 -0.04 2.83
C LYS A 99 -24.43 -1.53 3.10
N GLU A 100 -23.18 -1.99 3.01
CA GLU A 100 -22.80 -3.40 3.16
C GLU A 100 -23.61 -4.34 2.23
N GLU A 101 -23.78 -3.93 0.96
CA GLU A 101 -24.53 -4.69 -0.06
C GLU A 101 -23.63 -5.73 -0.77
N ASP A 102 -23.28 -6.85 -0.11
CA ASP A 102 -22.28 -7.84 -0.56
C ASP A 102 -22.27 -8.16 -2.06
N LYS A 103 -23.44 -8.54 -2.61
CA LYS A 103 -23.56 -8.91 -4.04
C LYS A 103 -23.28 -7.74 -4.98
N ARG A 104 -23.67 -6.53 -4.57
CA ARG A 104 -23.48 -5.32 -5.35
C ARG A 104 -22.03 -4.85 -5.27
N VAL A 105 -21.38 -5.00 -4.12
CA VAL A 105 -19.94 -4.77 -3.93
C VAL A 105 -19.14 -5.65 -4.89
N GLU A 106 -19.40 -6.97 -4.92
CA GLU A 106 -18.69 -7.90 -5.81
C GLU A 106 -18.88 -7.54 -7.30
N GLU A 107 -20.12 -7.25 -7.72
CA GLU A 107 -20.43 -6.87 -9.09
C GLU A 107 -19.70 -5.58 -9.50
N LEU A 108 -19.75 -4.55 -8.66
CA LEU A 108 -19.16 -3.24 -8.94
C LEU A 108 -17.64 -3.26 -8.86
N ALA A 109 -17.04 -4.01 -7.93
CA ALA A 109 -15.59 -4.18 -7.85
C ALA A 109 -15.05 -4.83 -9.13
N LYS A 110 -15.73 -5.87 -9.63
CA LYS A 110 -15.38 -6.50 -10.91
C LYS A 110 -15.53 -5.53 -12.10
N GLN A 111 -16.64 -4.79 -12.17
CA GLN A 111 -16.84 -3.78 -13.21
C GLN A 111 -15.78 -2.69 -13.18
N LEU A 112 -15.41 -2.21 -11.97
CA LEU A 112 -14.37 -1.21 -11.79
C LEU A 112 -13.01 -1.73 -12.26
N GLU A 113 -12.67 -2.98 -11.93
CA GLU A 113 -11.44 -3.63 -12.39
C GLU A 113 -11.38 -3.78 -13.93
N ASP A 114 -12.49 -4.17 -14.56
CA ASP A 114 -12.59 -4.22 -16.02
C ASP A 114 -12.39 -2.83 -16.66
N LEU A 115 -12.95 -1.78 -16.03
CA LEU A 115 -12.74 -0.40 -16.49
C LEU A 115 -11.31 0.11 -16.24
N ARG A 116 -10.68 -0.24 -15.12
CA ARG A 116 -9.27 0.10 -14.86
C ARG A 116 -8.37 -0.44 -15.96
N LYS A 117 -8.58 -1.69 -16.38
CA LYS A 117 -7.85 -2.32 -17.48
C LYS A 117 -8.11 -1.65 -18.84
N ALA A 118 -9.37 -1.28 -19.10
CA ALA A 118 -9.77 -0.71 -20.38
C ALA A 118 -9.34 0.75 -20.56
N GLU A 119 -9.42 1.55 -19.49
CA GLU A 119 -9.23 3.01 -19.55
C GLU A 119 -7.87 3.46 -19.03
N ASN A 120 -7.18 2.64 -18.21
CA ASN A 120 -5.92 2.99 -17.55
C ASN A 120 -5.97 4.41 -16.92
N PRO A 121 -6.89 4.65 -15.98
CA PRO A 121 -7.12 5.98 -15.42
C PRO A 121 -5.86 6.51 -14.73
N GLU A 122 -5.66 7.83 -14.81
CA GLU A 122 -4.60 8.53 -14.09
C GLU A 122 -5.18 9.02 -12.76
N LEU A 123 -4.90 8.30 -11.67
CA LEU A 123 -5.29 8.66 -10.30
C LEU A 123 -4.05 9.08 -9.51
N ASP A 124 -4.24 10.05 -8.61
CA ASP A 124 -3.25 10.43 -7.60
C ASP A 124 -3.82 10.09 -6.22
N ASP A 125 -3.97 8.79 -6.01
CA ASP A 125 -4.60 8.16 -4.84
C ASP A 125 -3.61 7.35 -4.00
N GLY A 126 -2.30 7.51 -4.24
CA GLY A 126 -1.26 7.03 -3.35
C GLY A 126 -1.42 7.61 -1.95
N VAL A 127 -1.20 6.77 -0.95
CA VAL A 127 -1.16 7.16 0.47
C VAL A 127 0.25 6.91 0.95
N GLU A 128 0.93 7.96 1.39
CA GLU A 128 2.22 7.83 2.07
C GLU A 128 1.95 7.40 3.52
N ILE A 129 2.67 6.38 3.99
CA ILE A 129 2.54 5.94 5.38
C ILE A 129 3.22 6.99 6.25
N THR A 130 2.43 7.68 7.10
CA THR A 130 2.98 8.66 8.04
C THR A 130 3.72 7.97 9.18
N ASP A 131 4.65 8.69 9.81
CA ASP A 131 5.38 8.19 10.99
C ASP A 131 4.40 7.85 12.12
N GLU A 132 3.38 8.70 12.32
CA GLU A 132 2.35 8.48 13.32
C GLU A 132 1.52 7.22 13.01
N ALA A 133 1.10 7.01 11.75
CA ALA A 133 0.36 5.80 11.38
C ALA A 133 1.19 4.54 11.59
N ARG A 134 2.49 4.59 11.27
CA ARG A 134 3.43 3.49 11.45
C ARG A 134 3.52 3.09 12.93
N GLU A 135 3.65 4.06 13.82
CA GLU A 135 3.69 3.83 15.27
C GLU A 135 2.37 3.27 15.81
N ARG A 136 1.24 3.75 15.28
CA ARG A 136 -0.12 3.36 15.73
C ARG A 136 -0.65 2.07 15.09
N ALA A 137 -0.04 1.57 14.02
CA ALA A 137 -0.51 0.37 13.31
C ALA A 137 -0.66 -0.86 14.22
N SER A 138 0.30 -1.10 15.11
CA SER A 138 0.24 -2.22 16.05
C SER A 138 -0.89 -2.06 17.09
N GLU A 139 -1.24 -0.82 17.45
CA GLU A 139 -2.39 -0.51 18.31
C GLU A 139 -3.70 -0.84 17.58
N ALA A 140 -3.84 -0.39 16.33
CA ALA A 140 -5.00 -0.70 15.50
C ALA A 140 -5.18 -2.22 15.31
N LEU A 141 -4.09 -2.97 15.10
CA LEU A 141 -4.15 -4.43 14.97
C LEU A 141 -4.69 -5.10 16.25
N ARG A 142 -4.32 -4.59 17.42
CA ARG A 142 -4.82 -5.12 18.72
C ARG A 142 -6.31 -4.86 18.96
N LEU A 143 -6.93 -3.95 18.21
CA LEU A 143 -8.39 -3.75 18.26
C LEU A 143 -9.14 -4.94 17.64
N LEU A 144 -8.50 -5.67 16.74
CA LEU A 144 -9.14 -6.72 15.95
C LEU A 144 -9.20 -8.05 16.71
N THR A 145 -10.27 -8.80 16.49
CA THR A 145 -10.38 -10.17 16.98
C THR A 145 -9.58 -11.13 16.08
N PRO A 146 -9.14 -12.30 16.59
CA PRO A 146 -8.48 -13.31 15.76
C PRO A 146 -9.30 -13.73 14.53
N GLY A 147 -10.64 -13.76 14.65
CA GLY A 147 -11.53 -14.09 13.54
C GLY A 147 -11.56 -13.03 12.44
N GLN A 148 -11.49 -11.75 12.80
CA GLN A 148 -11.39 -10.65 11.83
C GLN A 148 -10.04 -10.67 11.12
N VAL A 149 -8.96 -10.89 11.86
CA VAL A 149 -7.61 -11.06 11.30
C VAL A 149 -7.57 -12.23 10.30
N ALA A 150 -8.07 -13.40 10.69
CA ALA A 150 -8.12 -14.57 9.81
C ALA A 150 -9.02 -14.35 8.59
N GLY A 151 -10.16 -13.67 8.76
CA GLY A 151 -11.06 -13.32 7.66
C GLY A 151 -10.42 -12.38 6.65
N TYR A 152 -9.74 -11.33 7.11
CA TYR A 152 -9.03 -10.40 6.26
C TYR A 152 -7.87 -11.08 5.52
N VAL A 153 -7.01 -11.80 6.23
CA VAL A 153 -5.92 -12.58 5.59
C VAL A 153 -6.49 -13.57 4.58
N GLY A 154 -7.60 -14.25 4.89
CA GLY A 154 -8.27 -15.16 3.97
C GLY A 154 -8.75 -14.49 2.69
N ALA A 155 -9.23 -13.24 2.76
CA ALA A 155 -9.65 -12.47 1.59
C ALA A 155 -8.47 -12.06 0.69
N TYR A 156 -7.26 -11.93 1.26
CA TYR A 156 -6.06 -11.51 0.54
C TYR A 156 -5.02 -12.63 0.37
N ALA A 157 -5.32 -13.88 0.72
CA ALA A 157 -4.32 -14.95 0.84
C ALA A 157 -3.49 -15.16 -0.44
N GLU A 158 -4.09 -15.01 -1.62
CA GLU A 158 -3.41 -15.13 -2.92
C GLU A 158 -2.57 -13.90 -3.29
N SER A 159 -2.79 -12.77 -2.61
CA SER A 159 -2.11 -11.51 -2.82
C SER A 159 -1.00 -11.24 -1.81
N ILE A 160 -0.87 -12.06 -0.76
CA ILE A 160 0.22 -11.92 0.22
C ILE A 160 1.44 -12.67 -0.33
N PRO A 161 2.49 -11.96 -0.75
CA PRO A 161 3.68 -12.61 -1.29
C PRO A 161 4.51 -13.33 -0.23
N ASP A 162 5.11 -14.47 -0.59
CA ASP A 162 6.18 -15.08 0.18
C ASP A 162 7.54 -14.45 -0.22
N PRO A 163 8.25 -13.80 0.71
CA PRO A 163 9.47 -13.07 0.38
C PRO A 163 10.60 -13.98 -0.13
N LEU A 164 10.66 -15.25 0.30
CA LEU A 164 11.67 -16.19 -0.19
C LEU A 164 11.34 -16.64 -1.62
N GLU A 165 10.08 -17.00 -1.88
CA GLU A 165 9.61 -17.37 -3.21
C GLU A 165 9.86 -16.24 -4.21
N GLN A 166 9.51 -15.00 -3.86
CA GLN A 166 9.80 -13.83 -4.70
C GLN A 166 11.29 -13.71 -5.06
N LEU A 167 12.19 -13.84 -4.08
CA LEU A 167 13.62 -13.79 -4.33
C LEU A 167 14.11 -14.92 -5.23
N LEU A 168 13.65 -16.16 -4.98
CA LEU A 168 14.05 -17.33 -5.75
C LEU A 168 13.59 -17.22 -7.21
N GLU A 169 12.35 -16.78 -7.45
CA GLU A 169 11.86 -16.51 -8.80
C GLU A 169 12.65 -15.40 -9.50
N ALA A 170 12.99 -14.34 -8.76
CA ALA A 170 13.73 -13.21 -9.30
C ALA A 170 15.14 -13.62 -9.75
N LEU A 171 15.82 -14.53 -9.05
CA LEU A 171 17.15 -15.02 -9.44
C LEU A 171 17.17 -15.58 -10.86
N ASP A 172 16.11 -16.27 -11.29
CA ASP A 172 15.98 -16.80 -12.64
C ASP A 172 15.62 -15.70 -13.66
N LYS A 173 14.71 -14.78 -13.30
CA LYS A 173 14.20 -13.74 -14.21
C LYS A 173 15.22 -12.66 -14.56
N VAL A 174 16.03 -12.21 -13.59
CA VAL A 174 16.81 -10.96 -13.69
C VAL A 174 17.89 -10.93 -14.76
N ARG A 175 18.32 -12.10 -15.23
CA ARG A 175 19.37 -12.25 -16.24
C ARG A 175 18.89 -11.89 -17.65
N ASP A 176 17.60 -12.06 -17.92
CA ASP A 176 17.01 -11.86 -19.24
C ASP A 176 16.27 -10.52 -19.40
N LEU A 177 16.14 -9.75 -18.31
CA LEU A 177 15.46 -8.46 -18.33
C LEU A 177 16.29 -7.36 -19.00
N LYS A 178 15.59 -6.47 -19.71
CA LYS A 178 16.17 -5.23 -20.24
C LYS A 178 16.56 -4.29 -19.10
N PRO A 179 17.42 -3.28 -19.32
CA PRO A 179 17.86 -2.36 -18.28
C PRO A 179 16.73 -1.69 -17.48
N ASP A 180 15.67 -1.22 -18.15
CA ASP A 180 14.54 -0.55 -17.47
C ASP A 180 13.68 -1.55 -16.69
N GLU A 181 13.31 -2.68 -17.31
CA GLU A 181 12.55 -3.76 -16.65
C GLU A 181 13.29 -4.33 -15.43
N TRP A 182 14.62 -4.43 -15.53
CA TRP A 182 15.48 -4.82 -14.43
C TRP A 182 15.44 -3.80 -13.29
N LYS A 183 15.56 -2.51 -13.61
CA LYS A 183 15.54 -1.44 -12.61
C LYS A 183 14.21 -1.49 -11.86
N ASP A 184 13.11 -1.57 -12.59
CA ASP A 184 11.76 -1.64 -12.02
C ASP A 184 11.61 -2.88 -11.11
N LEU A 185 11.96 -4.08 -11.59
CA LEU A 185 11.86 -5.31 -10.80
C LEU A 185 12.72 -5.22 -9.54
N ARG A 186 13.97 -4.74 -9.66
CA ARG A 186 14.91 -4.61 -8.55
C ARG A 186 14.37 -3.67 -7.49
N ASP A 187 13.87 -2.49 -7.89
CA ASP A 187 13.38 -1.47 -6.97
C ASP A 187 12.12 -1.98 -6.26
N ILE A 188 11.17 -2.57 -7.00
CA ILE A 188 9.95 -3.19 -6.44
C ILE A 188 10.29 -4.30 -5.44
N LEU A 189 11.12 -5.28 -5.83
CA LEU A 189 11.45 -6.40 -4.94
C LEU A 189 12.24 -5.97 -3.70
N SER A 190 13.11 -4.96 -3.84
CA SER A 190 13.88 -4.46 -2.70
C SER A 190 12.98 -3.80 -1.66
N ASP A 191 11.95 -3.06 -2.09
CA ASP A 191 10.95 -2.49 -1.20
C ASP A 191 10.06 -3.59 -0.61
N GLU A 192 9.43 -4.41 -1.46
CA GLU A 192 8.49 -5.45 -1.05
C GLU A 192 9.09 -6.45 -0.05
N VAL A 193 10.22 -7.08 -0.40
CA VAL A 193 10.89 -8.02 0.51
C VAL A 193 11.41 -7.30 1.75
N GLY A 194 11.84 -6.03 1.60
CA GLY A 194 12.31 -5.21 2.71
C GLY A 194 11.28 -5.13 3.83
N TRP A 195 10.07 -4.66 3.52
CA TRP A 195 9.03 -4.49 4.54
C TRP A 195 8.35 -5.82 4.93
N LEU A 196 8.27 -6.82 4.06
CA LEU A 196 7.74 -8.14 4.45
C LEU A 196 8.63 -8.82 5.51
N VAL A 197 9.94 -8.61 5.44
CA VAL A 197 10.91 -9.17 6.38
C VAL A 197 11.06 -8.30 7.62
N ALA A 198 11.17 -6.98 7.47
CA ALA A 198 11.43 -6.06 8.57
C ALA A 198 10.18 -5.47 9.24
N GLY A 199 9.00 -5.67 8.65
CA GLY A 199 7.77 -5.03 9.08
C GLY A 199 7.79 -3.54 8.77
N LEU A 200 7.36 -2.75 9.75
CA LEU A 200 7.29 -1.30 9.65
C LEU A 200 8.59 -0.58 10.06
N ASP A 201 9.65 -1.28 10.44
CA ASP A 201 10.95 -0.65 10.73
C ASP A 201 11.64 -0.24 9.42
N GLU A 202 11.61 1.05 9.08
CA GLU A 202 12.13 1.57 7.80
C GLU A 202 13.64 1.38 7.65
N GLU A 203 14.40 1.58 8.71
CA GLU A 203 15.86 1.42 8.67
C GLU A 203 16.21 -0.04 8.39
N GLN A 204 15.53 -0.96 9.07
CA GLN A 204 15.73 -2.38 8.88
C GLN A 204 15.19 -2.85 7.52
N ALA A 205 14.05 -2.34 7.06
CA ALA A 205 13.49 -2.63 5.73
C ALA A 205 14.45 -2.18 4.62
N SER A 206 15.00 -0.97 4.72
CA SER A 206 16.00 -0.44 3.80
C SER A 206 17.26 -1.32 3.77
N LYS A 207 17.78 -1.75 4.93
CA LYS A 207 18.93 -2.68 4.99
C LYS A 207 18.65 -4.02 4.32
N VAL A 208 17.45 -4.57 4.48
CA VAL A 208 17.03 -5.79 3.78
C VAL A 208 16.96 -5.53 2.28
N GLY A 209 16.34 -4.42 1.87
CA GLY A 209 16.26 -4.00 0.46
C GLY A 209 17.62 -3.88 -0.20
N ASP A 210 18.61 -3.28 0.47
CA ASP A 210 19.99 -3.21 -0.02
C ASP A 210 20.60 -4.61 -0.22
N GLN A 211 20.35 -5.55 0.69
CA GLN A 211 20.82 -6.92 0.55
C GLN A 211 20.16 -7.63 -0.64
N VAL A 212 18.86 -7.39 -0.87
CA VAL A 212 18.12 -7.88 -2.04
C VAL A 212 18.74 -7.33 -3.32
N VAL A 213 18.97 -6.02 -3.40
CA VAL A 213 19.64 -5.37 -4.53
C VAL A 213 20.99 -6.02 -4.82
N GLN A 214 21.83 -6.22 -3.80
CA GLN A 214 23.14 -6.85 -3.97
C GLN A 214 23.02 -8.29 -4.47
N LEU A 215 22.10 -9.09 -3.91
CA LEU A 215 21.88 -10.46 -4.36
C LEU A 215 21.50 -10.51 -5.85
N LEU A 216 20.55 -9.67 -6.26
CA LEU A 216 20.06 -9.66 -7.63
C LEU A 216 21.13 -9.13 -8.62
N ILE A 217 21.95 -8.15 -8.22
CA ILE A 217 23.12 -7.69 -9.00
C ILE A 217 24.10 -8.85 -9.22
N MET A 218 24.41 -9.61 -8.16
CA MET A 218 25.29 -10.76 -8.27
C MET A 218 24.74 -11.80 -9.26
N ALA A 219 23.47 -12.16 -9.13
CA ALA A 219 22.83 -13.14 -10.00
C ALA A 219 22.86 -12.70 -11.47
N ARG A 220 22.56 -11.42 -11.74
CA ARG A 220 22.55 -10.86 -13.09
C ARG A 220 23.94 -10.82 -13.74
N ALA A 221 25.00 -10.64 -12.95
CA ALA A 221 26.38 -10.54 -13.44
C ALA A 221 27.00 -11.89 -13.84
N LEU A 222 26.42 -13.01 -13.41
CA LEU A 222 26.93 -14.34 -13.72
C LEU A 222 26.54 -14.79 -15.13
N LYS A 223 27.48 -15.45 -15.80
CA LYS A 223 27.20 -16.21 -17.03
C LYS A 223 26.37 -17.45 -16.69
N GLU A 224 25.68 -18.01 -17.68
CA GLU A 224 24.80 -19.18 -17.49
C GLU A 224 25.48 -20.33 -16.73
N GLU A 225 26.65 -20.77 -17.17
CA GLU A 225 27.36 -21.89 -16.55
C GLU A 225 27.76 -21.61 -15.09
N ASP A 226 28.17 -20.38 -14.80
CA ASP A 226 28.58 -19.96 -13.46
C ASP A 226 27.36 -19.74 -12.56
N PHE A 227 26.26 -19.24 -13.12
CA PHE A 227 24.98 -19.11 -12.45
C PHE A 227 24.48 -20.47 -12.01
N GLN A 228 24.44 -21.47 -12.89
CA GLN A 228 24.01 -22.83 -12.52
C GLN A 228 24.89 -23.43 -11.42
N LYS A 229 26.21 -23.19 -11.45
CA LYS A 229 27.14 -23.65 -10.40
C LYS A 229 26.94 -22.91 -9.06
N GLN A 230 26.68 -21.60 -9.10
CA GLN A 230 26.53 -20.76 -7.91
C GLN A 230 25.08 -20.68 -7.41
N ARG A 231 24.11 -21.24 -8.15
CA ARG A 231 22.69 -21.21 -7.78
C ARG A 231 22.44 -21.65 -6.34
N PRO A 232 23.00 -22.78 -5.84
CA PRO A 232 22.81 -23.17 -4.44
C PRO A 232 23.29 -22.12 -3.43
N ASP A 233 24.38 -21.40 -3.73
CA ASP A 233 24.90 -20.34 -2.86
C ASP A 233 24.05 -19.07 -2.92
N LEU A 234 23.50 -18.72 -4.09
CA LEU A 234 22.55 -17.62 -4.26
C LEU A 234 21.25 -17.90 -3.51
N GLU A 235 20.71 -19.11 -3.61
CA GLU A 235 19.52 -19.52 -2.85
C GLU A 235 19.78 -19.51 -1.34
N LYS A 236 20.96 -19.94 -0.91
CA LYS A 236 21.37 -19.85 0.50
C LYS A 236 21.46 -18.39 0.97
N LYS A 237 21.95 -17.48 0.12
CA LYS A 237 21.94 -16.04 0.42
C LYS A 237 20.52 -15.49 0.50
N ALA A 238 19.64 -15.84 -0.43
CA ALA A 238 18.23 -15.44 -0.39
C ALA A 238 17.56 -15.86 0.95
N ARG A 239 17.75 -17.12 1.36
CA ARG A 239 17.29 -17.61 2.67
C ARG A 239 17.88 -16.83 3.85
N LYS A 240 19.15 -16.43 3.77
CA LYS A 240 19.80 -15.63 4.81
C LYS A 240 19.22 -14.21 4.89
N ILE A 241 18.86 -13.60 3.76
CA ILE A 241 18.24 -12.26 3.70
C ILE A 241 16.87 -12.29 4.37
N VAL A 242 16.02 -13.26 4.01
CA VAL A 242 14.70 -13.45 4.67
C VAL A 242 14.87 -13.80 6.15
N GLY A 243 15.97 -14.47 6.50
CA GLY A 243 16.36 -14.70 7.88
C GLY A 243 15.47 -15.72 8.58
N GLN A 244 15.00 -15.39 9.78
CA GLN A 244 14.15 -16.26 10.61
C GLN A 244 12.67 -15.84 10.60
N VAL A 245 12.28 -14.92 9.70
CA VAL A 245 10.89 -14.47 9.60
C VAL A 245 10.01 -15.65 9.22
N GLY A 246 9.10 -16.02 10.11
CA GLY A 246 8.16 -17.11 9.88
C GLY A 246 6.94 -16.62 9.09
N PRO A 247 6.11 -17.55 8.56
CA PRO A 247 4.87 -17.18 7.87
C PRO A 247 3.95 -16.28 8.71
N THR A 248 3.89 -16.49 10.03
CA THR A 248 3.10 -15.64 10.93
C THR A 248 3.63 -14.22 11.07
N ASP A 249 4.94 -14.02 10.96
CA ASP A 249 5.55 -12.69 10.99
C ASP A 249 5.26 -11.94 9.69
N VAL A 250 5.36 -12.62 8.53
CA VAL A 250 4.97 -12.05 7.23
C VAL A 250 3.52 -11.59 7.23
N LEU A 251 2.61 -12.45 7.72
CA LEU A 251 1.18 -12.10 7.83
C LEU A 251 0.95 -10.91 8.77
N ARG A 252 1.68 -10.83 9.90
CA ARG A 252 1.60 -9.70 10.81
C ARG A 252 2.10 -8.41 10.13
N HIS A 253 3.25 -8.44 9.47
CA HIS A 253 3.82 -7.29 8.77
C HIS A 253 2.90 -6.79 7.66
N PHE A 254 2.28 -7.69 6.90
CA PHE A 254 1.25 -7.37 5.92
C PHE A 254 0.08 -6.61 6.55
N LEU A 255 -0.49 -7.14 7.64
CA LEU A 255 -1.61 -6.51 8.33
C LEU A 255 -1.24 -5.15 8.94
N GLU A 256 -0.09 -5.05 9.58
CA GLU A 256 0.39 -3.79 10.16
C GLU A 256 0.60 -2.74 9.07
N ARG A 257 1.15 -3.11 7.91
CA ARG A 257 1.27 -2.19 6.78
C ARG A 257 -0.10 -1.76 6.24
N SER A 258 -1.02 -2.68 5.99
CA SER A 258 -2.38 -2.34 5.52
C SER A 258 -3.11 -1.42 6.50
N LEU A 259 -2.92 -1.62 7.81
CA LEU A 259 -3.49 -0.74 8.84
C LEU A 259 -2.79 0.61 8.90
N ALA A 260 -1.48 0.68 8.70
CA ALA A 260 -0.75 1.94 8.61
C ALA A 260 -1.20 2.76 7.39
N GLU A 261 -1.42 2.11 6.24
CA GLU A 261 -1.97 2.73 5.03
C GLU A 261 -3.41 3.22 5.27
N LEU A 262 -4.25 2.41 5.94
CA LEU A 262 -5.60 2.80 6.33
C LEU A 262 -5.58 4.05 7.23
N LEU A 263 -4.74 4.06 8.26
CA LEU A 263 -4.60 5.16 9.22
C LEU A 263 -4.01 6.43 8.59
N SER A 264 -3.15 6.27 7.59
CA SER A 264 -2.59 7.38 6.82
C SER A 264 -3.57 7.95 5.80
N ASN A 265 -4.65 7.23 5.48
CA ASN A 265 -5.60 7.68 4.46
C ASN A 265 -6.35 8.95 4.94
N PRO A 266 -6.21 10.10 4.26
CA PRO A 266 -6.83 11.36 4.70
C PRO A 266 -8.36 11.36 4.63
N ARG A 267 -8.94 10.35 3.98
CA ARG A 267 -10.39 10.18 3.83
C ARG A 267 -11.01 9.24 4.86
N LEU A 268 -10.19 8.55 5.67
CA LEU A 268 -10.68 7.58 6.65
C LEU A 268 -11.71 8.20 7.60
N GLN A 269 -11.43 9.38 8.17
CA GLN A 269 -12.37 10.05 9.08
C GLN A 269 -13.70 10.37 8.37
N THR A 270 -13.65 10.88 7.13
CA THR A 270 -14.89 11.19 6.37
C THR A 270 -15.72 9.93 6.11
N VAL A 271 -15.07 8.81 5.81
CA VAL A 271 -15.73 7.53 5.59
C VAL A 271 -16.39 7.01 6.88
N LEU A 272 -15.69 7.06 8.00
CA LEU A 272 -16.22 6.64 9.30
C LEU A 272 -17.42 7.50 9.72
N ASP A 273 -17.37 8.80 9.44
CA ASP A 273 -18.46 9.74 9.70
C ASP A 273 -19.71 9.44 8.87
N ALA A 274 -19.53 8.95 7.65
CA ALA A 274 -20.64 8.57 6.78
C ALA A 274 -21.32 7.24 7.16
N GLN A 275 -20.71 6.44 8.04
CA GLN A 275 -21.25 5.16 8.52
C GLN A 275 -21.98 5.26 9.87
N ASN A 276 -21.89 6.41 10.56
CA ASN A 276 -22.55 6.69 11.83
C ASN A 276 -23.87 7.44 11.62
#